data_AF-A0A081BI61-F1
#
_entry.id   AF-A0A081BI61-F1
#
_cell.length_a   1.000
_cell.length_b   1.000
_cell.length_c   1.000
_cell.angle_alpha   90.00
_cell.angle_beta   90.00
_cell.angle_gamma   90.00
#
_symmetry.space_group_name_H-M   'P 1'
#
loop_
_entity.id
_entity.type
_entity.pdbx_description
1 polymer ?
#
loop_
_entity_poly.entity_id
_entity_poly.type
_entity_poly.pdbx_seq_one_letter_code
_entity_poly.pdbx_strand_id
1 'polypeptide(L)'
;MPKSPSSENTADRRIVQRLFAEQVVKRTIEAFSHVSDRSKQVLSMLYIEEFTDGMCYRAIGYEKTQYFDKVKPHALLEFADAYLLDDLHIYKERQDSKKTGV
;
A
#
# COMPACT_ATOMS: atom_id res chain seq x y z
N MET A 1 33.20 -9.25 39.31
CA MET A 1 31.75 -8.93 39.20
C MET A 1 31.15 -9.80 38.12
N PRO A 2 30.06 -10.56 38.38
CA PRO A 2 29.43 -11.34 37.33
C PRO A 2 28.66 -10.38 36.41
N LYS A 3 28.92 -10.46 35.10
CA LYS A 3 28.16 -9.75 34.07
C LYS A 3 26.80 -10.43 33.96
N SER A 4 25.73 -9.76 34.36
CA SER A 4 24.36 -10.22 34.08
C SER A 4 24.20 -10.40 32.57
N PRO A 5 23.69 -11.54 32.08
CA PRO A 5 23.36 -11.66 30.68
C PRO A 5 22.21 -10.69 30.38
N SER A 6 22.39 -9.87 29.35
CA SER A 6 21.35 -9.03 28.77
C SER A 6 20.27 -9.94 28.17
N SER A 7 19.37 -10.44 29.01
CA SER A 7 18.09 -10.99 28.61
C SER A 7 17.24 -9.82 28.10
N GLU A 8 17.56 -9.33 26.91
CA GLU A 8 16.69 -8.41 26.19
C GLU A 8 15.30 -9.02 26.12
N ASN A 9 14.35 -8.26 26.64
CA ASN A 9 13.06 -8.72 27.10
C ASN A 9 12.20 -9.19 25.91
N THR A 10 12.34 -10.48 25.56
CA THR A 10 11.70 -11.08 24.37
C THR A 10 10.17 -10.97 24.44
N ALA A 11 9.62 -10.91 25.65
CA ALA A 11 8.20 -10.65 25.89
C ALA A 11 7.80 -9.22 25.45
N ASP A 12 8.53 -8.19 25.88
CA ASP A 12 8.25 -6.79 25.50
C ASP A 12 8.33 -6.61 23.99
N ARG A 13 9.34 -7.21 23.34
CA ARG A 13 9.46 -7.16 21.88
C ARG A 13 8.26 -7.78 21.18
N ARG A 14 7.73 -8.92 21.66
CA ARG A 14 6.52 -9.55 21.09
C ARG A 14 5.29 -8.68 21.28
N ILE A 15 5.15 -8.04 22.44
CA ILE A 15 4.05 -7.12 22.73
C ILE A 15 4.09 -5.92 21.78
N VAL A 16 5.25 -5.28 21.63
CA VAL A 16 5.45 -4.14 20.72
C VAL A 16 5.13 -4.54 19.28
N GLN A 17 5.64 -5.69 18.81
CA GLN A 17 5.35 -6.18 17.45
C GLN A 17 3.86 -6.41 17.22
N ARG A 18 3.16 -6.98 18.20
CA ARG A 18 1.72 -7.19 18.13
C ARG A 18 0.96 -5.88 18.04
N LEU A 19 1.24 -4.93 18.95
CA LEU A 19 0.58 -3.63 18.97
C LEU A 19 0.80 -2.85 17.66
N PHE A 20 2.03 -2.92 17.13
CA PHE A 20 2.35 -2.33 15.84
C PHE A 20 1.56 -2.97 14.70
N ALA A 21 1.51 -4.31 14.63
CA ALA A 21 0.74 -5.01 13.62
C ALA A 21 -0.76 -4.69 13.69
N GLU A 22 -1.35 -4.65 14.88
CA GLU A 22 -2.74 -4.25 15.09
C GLU A 22 -2.99 -2.81 14.59
N GLN A 23 -2.08 -1.89 14.86
CA GLN A 23 -2.17 -0.51 14.38
C GLN A 23 -2.07 -0.41 12.87
N VAL A 24 -1.17 -1.16 12.23
CA VAL A 24 -1.04 -1.23 10.77
C VAL A 24 -2.36 -1.70 10.15
N VAL A 25 -2.90 -2.83 10.63
CA VAL A 25 -4.17 -3.38 10.10
C VAL A 25 -5.30 -2.38 10.26
N LYS A 26 -5.43 -1.75 11.44
CA LYS A 26 -6.48 -0.75 11.69
C LYS A 26 -6.39 0.43 10.72
N ARG A 27 -5.19 0.99 10.53
CA ARG A 27 -4.96 2.10 9.60
C ARG A 27 -5.18 1.70 8.16
N THR A 28 -4.82 0.47 7.77
CA THR A 28 -5.06 -0.05 6.43
C THR A 28 -6.57 -0.10 6.14
N ILE A 29 -7.37 -0.61 7.08
CA ILE A 29 -8.83 -0.66 6.94
C ILE A 29 -9.42 0.76 6.82
N GLU A 30 -8.96 1.68 7.65
CA GLU A 30 -9.40 3.08 7.63
C GLU A 30 -9.07 3.75 6.28
N ALA A 31 -7.81 3.67 5.82
CA ALA A 31 -7.40 4.18 4.52
C ALA A 31 -8.19 3.55 3.37
N PHE A 32 -8.39 2.23 3.42
CA PHE A 32 -9.16 1.51 2.40
C PHE A 32 -10.63 1.94 2.34
N SER A 33 -11.19 2.46 3.44
CA SER A 33 -12.56 3.00 3.44
C SER A 33 -12.68 4.34 2.72
N HIS A 34 -11.59 5.10 2.63
CA HIS A 34 -11.54 6.47 2.10
C HIS A 34 -11.13 6.59 0.62
N VAL A 35 -10.63 5.52 0.00
CA VAL A 35 -10.33 5.51 -1.44
C VAL A 35 -11.59 5.26 -2.29
N SER A 36 -11.56 5.59 -3.57
CA SER A 36 -12.63 5.33 -4.52
C SER A 36 -12.91 3.84 -4.72
N ASP A 37 -14.16 3.46 -5.04
CA ASP A 37 -14.55 2.06 -5.23
C ASP A 37 -13.73 1.37 -6.34
N ARG A 38 -13.34 2.12 -7.37
CA ARG A 38 -12.47 1.61 -8.43
C ARG A 38 -11.08 1.26 -7.90
N SER A 39 -10.50 2.11 -7.06
CA SER A 39 -9.21 1.83 -6.43
C SER A 39 -9.32 0.71 -5.41
N LYS A 40 -10.41 0.63 -4.64
CA LYS A 40 -10.70 -0.54 -3.77
C LYS A 40 -10.68 -1.83 -4.58
N GLN A 41 -11.39 -1.87 -5.71
CA GLN A 41 -11.43 -3.06 -6.56
C GLN A 41 -10.03 -3.48 -7.02
N VAL A 42 -9.23 -2.54 -7.53
CA VAL A 42 -7.84 -2.83 -7.98
C VAL A 42 -6.98 -3.34 -6.84
N LEU A 43 -7.04 -2.70 -5.67
CA LEU A 43 -6.22 -3.05 -4.51
C LEU A 43 -6.67 -4.38 -3.88
N SER A 44 -7.98 -4.64 -3.78
CA SER A 44 -8.53 -5.92 -3.32
C SER A 44 -8.06 -7.07 -4.20
N MET A 45 -8.19 -6.91 -5.52
CA MET A 45 -7.75 -7.95 -6.45
C MET A 45 -6.25 -8.24 -6.30
N LEU A 46 -5.41 -7.20 -6.22
CA LEU A 46 -3.96 -7.36 -6.10
C LEU A 46 -3.50 -7.96 -4.77
N TYR A 47 -4.06 -7.51 -3.65
CA TYR A 47 -3.45 -7.73 -2.32
C TYR A 47 -4.29 -8.59 -1.39
N ILE A 48 -5.58 -8.81 -1.69
CA ILE A 48 -6.47 -9.66 -0.89
C ILE A 48 -6.79 -10.94 -1.65
N GLU A 49 -7.09 -10.84 -2.94
CA GLU A 49 -7.43 -11.98 -3.79
C GLU A 49 -6.21 -12.59 -4.52
N GLU A 50 -5.03 -11.98 -4.34
CA GLU A 50 -3.75 -12.43 -4.91
C GLU A 50 -3.74 -12.52 -6.45
N PHE A 51 -4.51 -11.66 -7.13
CA PHE A 51 -4.49 -11.59 -8.58
C PHE A 51 -3.13 -11.05 -9.04
N THR A 52 -2.59 -11.68 -10.09
CA THR A 52 -1.48 -11.07 -10.83
C THR A 52 -1.97 -9.82 -11.55
N ASP A 53 -1.07 -8.86 -11.84
CA ASP A 53 -1.40 -7.69 -12.66
C ASP A 53 -2.06 -8.08 -13.99
N GLY A 54 -1.61 -9.20 -14.59
CA GLY A 54 -2.19 -9.80 -15.78
C GLY A 54 -3.67 -10.15 -15.63
N MET A 55 -4.03 -10.75 -14.50
CA MET A 55 -5.41 -11.11 -14.18
C MET A 55 -6.24 -9.86 -13.89
N CYS A 56 -5.69 -8.91 -13.14
CA CYS A 56 -6.36 -7.66 -12.81
C CYS A 56 -6.86 -6.94 -14.06
N TYR A 57 -5.98 -6.47 -14.94
CA TYR A 57 -6.43 -5.61 -16.06
C TYR A 57 -7.42 -6.32 -17.00
N ARG A 58 -7.31 -7.65 -17.15
CA ARG A 58 -8.26 -8.44 -17.92
C ARG A 58 -9.64 -8.49 -17.25
N ALA A 59 -9.69 -8.69 -15.95
CA ALA A 59 -10.94 -8.79 -15.20
C ALA A 59 -11.68 -7.45 -15.08
N ILE A 60 -10.95 -6.32 -14.98
CA ILE A 60 -11.56 -4.97 -14.95
C ILE A 60 -11.68 -4.32 -16.35
N GLY A 61 -11.39 -5.06 -17.42
CA GLY A 61 -11.62 -4.62 -18.80
C GLY A 61 -10.72 -3.47 -19.28
N TYR A 62 -9.53 -3.31 -18.69
CA TYR A 62 -8.55 -2.32 -19.14
C TYR A 62 -7.50 -2.94 -20.05
N GLU A 63 -7.05 -2.16 -21.03
CA GLU A 63 -5.84 -2.49 -21.75
C GLU A 63 -4.63 -2.50 -20.81
N LYS A 64 -3.67 -3.38 -21.09
CA LYS A 64 -2.44 -3.54 -20.31
C LYS A 64 -1.75 -2.18 -20.06
N THR A 65 -1.54 -1.40 -21.12
CA THR A 65 -0.85 -0.10 -21.04
C THR A 65 -1.61 0.87 -20.13
N GLN A 66 -2.94 1.01 -20.32
CA GLN A 66 -3.77 1.89 -19.51
C GLN A 66 -3.75 1.48 -18.03
N TYR A 67 -3.78 0.19 -17.74
CA TYR A 67 -3.70 -0.32 -16.38
C TYR A 67 -2.39 0.06 -15.69
N PHE A 68 -1.24 -0.20 -16.33
CA PHE A 68 0.07 0.07 -15.73
C PHE A 68 0.42 1.55 -15.66
N ASP A 69 -0.04 2.38 -16.61
CA ASP A 69 0.33 3.80 -16.66
C ASP A 69 -0.62 4.70 -15.85
N LYS A 70 -1.87 4.28 -15.67
CA LYS A 70 -2.92 5.12 -15.08
C LYS A 70 -3.64 4.43 -13.93
N VAL A 71 -4.25 3.27 -14.18
CA VAL A 71 -5.21 2.68 -13.22
C VAL A 71 -4.53 2.23 -11.93
N LYS A 72 -3.49 1.39 -12.04
CA LYS A 72 -2.75 0.88 -10.88
C LYS A 72 -1.99 2.00 -10.15
N PRO A 73 -1.23 2.88 -10.82
CA PRO A 73 -0.57 4.00 -10.13
C PRO A 73 -1.55 4.92 -9.41
N HIS A 74 -2.70 5.22 -10.01
CA HIS A 74 -3.72 6.04 -9.37
C HIS A 74 -4.27 5.38 -8.10
N ALA A 75 -4.61 4.09 -8.14
CA ALA A 75 -5.10 3.37 -6.97
C ALA A 75 -4.07 3.32 -5.82
N LEU A 76 -2.79 3.14 -6.15
CA LEU A 76 -1.70 3.15 -5.16
C LEU A 76 -1.49 4.54 -4.54
N LEU A 77 -1.55 5.60 -5.35
CA LEU A 77 -1.45 6.98 -4.87
C LEU A 77 -2.66 7.36 -4.00
N GLU A 78 -3.86 7.02 -4.43
CA GLU A 78 -5.08 7.32 -3.65
C GLU A 78 -5.03 6.63 -2.29
N PHE A 79 -4.54 5.39 -2.23
CA PHE A 79 -4.32 4.69 -0.97
C PHE A 79 -3.22 5.33 -0.11
N ALA A 80 -2.11 5.75 -0.72
CA ALA A 80 -1.03 6.46 -0.03
C ALA A 80 -1.52 7.75 0.63
N ASP A 81 -2.27 8.55 -0.12
CA ASP A 81 -2.90 9.79 0.34
C ASP A 81 -3.83 9.49 1.53
N ALA A 82 -4.68 8.46 1.40
CA ALA A 82 -5.63 8.06 2.46
C ALA A 82 -4.94 7.48 3.71
N TYR A 83 -3.81 6.81 3.55
CA TYR A 83 -3.03 6.24 4.66
C TYR A 83 -2.11 7.29 5.33
N LEU A 84 -2.01 8.51 4.78
CA LEU A 84 -1.16 9.60 5.26
C LEU A 84 0.33 9.21 5.33
N LEU A 85 0.79 8.43 4.37
CA LEU A 85 2.20 8.09 4.20
C LEU A 85 2.82 9.04 3.18
N ASP A 86 3.49 10.09 3.66
CA ASP A 86 4.15 11.09 2.81
C ASP A 86 5.16 10.47 1.83
N ASP A 87 5.85 9.39 2.22
CA ASP A 87 6.90 8.73 1.41
C ASP A 87 6.39 7.92 0.20
N LEU A 88 5.09 7.64 0.08
CA LEU A 88 4.56 6.78 -1.01
C LEU A 88 4.27 7.56 -2.31
N HIS A 89 4.45 8.89 -2.33
CA HIS A 89 4.14 9.75 -3.48
C HIS A 89 5.16 9.69 -4.63
N ILE A 90 6.11 8.74 -4.65
CA ILE A 90 7.09 8.55 -5.74
C ILE A 90 6.41 8.44 -7.13
N TYR A 91 5.17 7.95 -7.18
CA TYR A 91 4.40 7.87 -8.43
C TYR A 91 3.83 9.22 -8.91
N LYS A 92 3.68 10.21 -8.02
CA LYS A 92 3.19 11.56 -8.33
C LYS A 92 4.22 12.33 -9.14
N GLU A 93 5.49 12.27 -8.74
CA GLU A 93 6.62 12.90 -9.47
C GLU A 93 6.74 12.43 -10.92
N ARG A 94 6.44 11.14 -11.17
CA ARG A 94 6.47 10.55 -12.52
C ARG A 94 5.33 11.03 -13.42
N GLN A 95 4.18 11.38 -12.85
CA GLN A 95 3.04 11.93 -13.61
C GLN A 95 3.27 13.40 -13.95
N ASP A 96 3.86 14.18 -13.03
CA ASP A 96 4.18 15.59 -13.26
C ASP A 96 5.30 15.76 -14.30
N SER A 97 6.29 14.86 -14.30
CA SER A 97 7.35 14.83 -15.32
C SER A 97 6.84 14.58 -16.75
N LYS A 98 5.67 13.94 -16.92
CA LYS A 98 5.06 13.73 -18.24
C LYS A 98 4.27 14.96 -18.74
N LYS A 99 3.97 15.94 -17.89
CA LYS A 99 3.23 17.16 -18.26
C LYS A 99 4.11 18.31 -18.74
N THR A 100 5.41 18.27 -18.45
CA THR A 100 6.37 19.34 -18.77
C THR A 100 7.20 19.09 -20.04
N GLY A 101 6.94 18.00 -20.76
CA GLY A 101 7.54 17.73 -22.07
C GLY A 101 6.72 18.34 -23.20
N VAL A 102 6.88 19.65 -23.41
CA VAL A 102 6.59 20.33 -24.69
C VAL A 102 7.88 20.41 -25.48
#